data_AF-A0A9E9P4L6-F1
#
_entry.id   AF-A0A9E9P4L6-F1
#
_cell.length_a   1.000
_cell.length_b   1.000
_cell.length_c   1.000
_cell.angle_alpha   90.00
_cell.angle_beta   90.00
_cell.angle_gamma   90.00
#
_symmetry.space_group_name_H-M   'P 1'
#
loop_
_entity.id
_entity.type
_entity.pdbx_description
1 polymer ?
#
loop_
_entity_poly.entity_id
_entity_poly.type
_entity_poly.pdbx_seq_one_letter_code
_entity_poly.pdbx_strand_id
1 'polypeptide(L)'
;MPFTAGIGENTDNMEERLIFYEEIYYWALHGEIEELFNDTEKYIDLLEDTIFTPEELPRLMKMIADAKKRIVDNPEKWDEFLATELDPDTKDVFVTVNKADFISFLDHFERMIKEAQETGKNVVFKSDNPLSSGMEIHII
;
A
#
# COMPACT_ATOMS: atom_id res chain seq x y z
N MET A 1 0.03 20.05 -9.94
CA MET A 1 0.78 20.25 -8.69
C MET A 1 1.51 18.94 -8.42
N PRO A 2 2.78 18.92 -8.00
CA PRO A 2 3.41 17.67 -7.62
C PRO A 2 2.71 17.18 -6.35
N PHE A 3 1.99 16.07 -6.46
CA PHE A 3 1.40 15.40 -5.31
C PHE A 3 2.55 14.77 -4.52
N THR A 4 2.53 15.01 -3.21
CA THR A 4 3.58 14.58 -2.30
C THR A 4 2.96 13.49 -1.47
N ALA A 5 3.50 12.28 -1.52
CA ALA A 5 3.13 11.20 -0.62
C ALA A 5 3.21 11.71 0.84
N GLY A 6 2.05 11.88 1.47
CA GLY A 6 1.94 12.40 2.82
C GLY A 6 2.01 11.27 3.82
N ILE A 7 3.20 10.99 4.36
CA ILE A 7 3.33 10.22 5.60
C ILE A 7 2.82 11.12 6.73
N GLY A 8 1.64 10.84 7.27
CA GLY A 8 1.03 11.63 8.34
C GLY A 8 0.80 10.81 9.61
N GLU A 9 1.53 11.12 10.68
CA GLU A 9 1.22 10.65 12.04
C GLU A 9 0.13 11.56 12.63
N ASN A 10 -1.01 10.99 13.06
CA ASN A 10 -2.04 11.76 13.76
C ASN A 10 -1.75 11.76 15.26
N THR A 11 -1.27 12.90 15.77
CA THR A 11 -0.85 13.06 17.18
C THR A 11 -2.01 13.16 18.18
N ASP A 12 -3.27 13.25 17.73
CA ASP A 12 -4.39 13.48 18.64
C ASP A 12 -4.91 12.19 19.32
N ASN A 13 -4.62 10.99 18.79
CA ASN A 13 -5.15 9.71 19.32
C ASN A 13 -4.14 8.56 19.53
N MET A 14 -2.83 8.76 19.35
CA MET A 14 -1.81 7.68 19.43
C MET A 14 -2.07 6.47 18.49
N GLU A 15 -2.88 6.64 17.44
CA GLU A 15 -3.07 5.64 16.39
C GLU A 15 -2.05 5.91 15.29
N GLU A 16 -1.10 4.99 15.07
CA GLU A 16 -0.27 5.03 13.86
C GLU A 16 -1.17 4.85 12.64
N ARG A 17 -1.01 5.76 11.66
CA ARG A 17 -1.71 5.72 10.39
C ARG A 17 -0.71 5.90 9.26
N LEU A 18 -0.81 5.05 8.26
CA LEU A 18 -0.15 5.26 6.98
C LEU A 18 -1.22 5.53 5.95
N ILE A 19 -1.34 6.79 5.56
CA ILE A 19 -2.27 7.20 4.52
C ILE A 19 -1.52 7.13 3.20
N PHE A 20 -2.12 6.44 2.24
CA PHE A 20 -1.59 6.36 0.91
C PHE A 20 -2.54 7.03 -0.08
N TYR A 21 -2.17 8.25 -0.51
CA TYR A 21 -3.00 9.15 -1.32
C TYR A 21 -2.90 8.94 -2.83
N GLU A 22 -2.06 8.02 -3.31
CA GLU A 22 -1.77 7.91 -4.72
C GLU A 22 -1.92 6.46 -5.18
N GLU A 23 -3.05 5.97 -5.68
CA GLU A 23 -3.25 4.56 -6.15
C GLU A 23 -2.00 3.85 -6.74
N ILE A 24 -1.10 4.58 -7.40
CA ILE A 24 0.32 4.26 -7.67
C ILE A 24 0.95 3.14 -6.82
N TYR A 25 1.09 3.25 -5.49
CA TYR A 25 1.77 2.19 -4.70
C TYR A 25 0.90 0.96 -4.47
N TYR A 26 -0.42 1.10 -4.51
CA TYR A 26 -1.32 -0.05 -4.55
C TYR A 26 -1.07 -0.84 -5.84
N TRP A 27 -1.02 -0.15 -6.99
CA TRP A 27 -0.72 -0.79 -8.27
C TRP A 27 0.72 -1.30 -8.36
N ALA A 28 1.67 -0.56 -7.81
CA ALA A 28 3.06 -1.02 -7.71
C ALA A 28 3.18 -2.28 -6.85
N LEU A 29 2.28 -2.50 -5.88
CA LEU A 29 2.23 -3.70 -5.03
C LEU A 29 1.29 -4.79 -5.54
N HIS A 30 0.61 -4.60 -6.68
CA HIS A 30 -0.49 -5.47 -7.09
C HIS A 30 -0.08 -6.94 -7.16
N GLY A 31 1.09 -7.24 -7.73
CA GLY A 31 1.60 -8.62 -7.78
C GLY A 31 1.78 -9.24 -6.40
N GLU A 32 2.32 -8.49 -5.44
CA GLU A 32 2.46 -8.96 -4.06
C GLU A 32 1.11 -9.07 -3.32
N ILE A 33 0.13 -8.21 -3.64
CA ILE A 33 -1.24 -8.30 -3.12
C ILE A 33 -1.94 -9.57 -3.63
N GLU A 34 -1.78 -9.92 -4.91
CA GLU A 34 -2.31 -11.16 -5.47
C GLU A 34 -1.70 -12.40 -4.79
N GLU A 35 -0.38 -12.40 -4.54
CA GLU A 35 0.28 -13.46 -3.77
C GLU A 35 -0.25 -13.55 -2.35
N LEU A 36 -0.41 -12.41 -1.66
CA LEU A 36 -0.98 -12.37 -0.31
C LEU A 36 -2.41 -12.92 -0.29
N PHE A 37 -3.23 -12.59 -1.29
CA PHE A 37 -4.59 -13.11 -1.40
C PHE A 37 -4.60 -14.63 -1.55
N ASN A 38 -3.73 -15.19 -2.38
CA ASN A 38 -3.60 -16.63 -2.52
C ASN A 38 -3.20 -17.34 -1.21
N ASP A 39 -2.46 -16.64 -0.34
CA ASP A 39 -1.99 -17.18 0.95
C ASP A 39 -3.00 -16.98 2.11
N THR A 40 -3.93 -16.02 1.99
CA THR A 40 -4.79 -15.57 3.11
C THR A 40 -6.28 -15.57 2.83
N GLU A 41 -6.68 -15.69 1.56
CA GLU A 41 -8.04 -15.42 1.07
C GLU A 41 -8.53 -14.00 1.40
N LYS A 42 -7.63 -13.07 1.76
CA LYS A 42 -7.92 -11.66 2.03
C LYS A 42 -7.28 -10.79 0.96
N TYR A 43 -8.11 -10.04 0.25
CA TYR A 43 -7.66 -9.16 -0.80
C TYR A 43 -7.60 -7.74 -0.25
N ILE A 44 -6.44 -7.08 -0.34
CA ILE A 44 -6.35 -5.65 -0.04
C ILE A 44 -7.04 -4.93 -1.20
N ASP A 45 -8.19 -4.32 -0.95
CA ASP A 45 -8.99 -3.61 -1.97
C ASP A 45 -9.07 -2.11 -1.65
N LEU A 46 -8.97 -1.27 -2.67
CA LEU A 46 -9.20 0.17 -2.55
C LEU A 46 -10.64 0.52 -2.14
N LEU A 47 -11.60 -0.38 -2.37
CA LEU A 47 -13.04 -0.15 -2.18
C LEU A 47 -13.61 -0.80 -0.92
N GLU A 48 -12.90 -1.75 -0.32
CA GLU A 48 -13.40 -2.51 0.82
C GLU A 48 -12.36 -2.61 1.95
N ASP A 49 -12.85 -2.48 3.18
CA ASP A 49 -12.00 -2.57 4.36
C ASP A 49 -11.51 -4.02 4.55
N THR A 50 -10.21 -4.16 4.79
CA THR A 50 -9.57 -5.47 5.00
C THR A 50 -8.80 -5.47 6.31
N ILE A 51 -9.01 -6.52 7.12
CA ILE A 51 -8.42 -6.63 8.46
C ILE A 51 -7.49 -7.83 8.53
N PHE A 52 -6.26 -7.61 8.99
CA PHE A 52 -5.28 -8.63 9.29
C PHE A 52 -5.06 -8.72 10.80
N THR A 53 -5.18 -9.93 11.34
CA THR A 53 -4.97 -10.25 12.75
C THR A 53 -3.47 -10.48 13.04
N PRO A 54 -3.04 -10.46 14.31
CA PRO A 54 -1.65 -10.74 14.71
C PRO A 54 -1.05 -12.01 14.10
N GLU A 55 -1.84 -13.07 13.96
CA GLU A 55 -1.41 -14.35 13.37
C GLU A 55 -1.13 -14.25 11.86
N GLU A 56 -1.72 -13.26 11.18
CA GLU A 56 -1.61 -13.04 9.74
C GLU A 56 -0.54 -11.99 9.39
N LEU A 57 -0.12 -11.16 10.34
CA LEU A 57 0.91 -10.13 10.15
C LEU A 57 2.24 -10.67 9.58
N PRO A 58 2.72 -11.89 9.89
CA PRO A 58 3.90 -12.44 9.23
C PRO A 58 3.77 -12.54 7.70
N ARG A 59 2.54 -12.66 7.18
CA ARG A 59 2.27 -12.71 5.73
C ARG A 59 2.35 -11.33 5.09
N LEU A 60 1.88 -10.29 5.79
CA LEU A 60 2.11 -8.90 5.38
C LEU A 60 3.60 -8.54 5.39
N MET A 61 4.35 -8.98 6.40
CA MET A 61 5.80 -8.79 6.44
C MET A 61 6.51 -9.46 5.26
N LYS A 62 6.08 -10.68 4.88
CA LYS A 62 6.59 -11.36 3.69
C LYS A 62 6.29 -10.55 2.43
N MET A 63 5.05 -10.09 2.25
CA MET A 63 4.63 -9.26 1.12
C MET A 63 5.54 -8.02 0.96
N ILE A 64 5.81 -7.32 2.06
CA ILE A 64 6.71 -6.14 2.07
C ILE A 64 8.14 -6.54 1.69
N ALA A 65 8.65 -7.66 2.21
CA ALA A 65 10.01 -8.14 1.91
C ALA A 65 10.17 -8.54 0.43
N ASP A 66 9.15 -9.19 -0.15
CA ASP A 66 9.13 -9.57 -1.56
C ASP A 66 9.07 -8.34 -2.46
N ALA A 67 8.24 -7.34 -2.13
CA ALA A 67 8.20 -6.06 -2.83
C ALA A 67 9.57 -5.35 -2.79
N LYS A 68 10.21 -5.27 -1.62
CA LYS A 68 11.55 -4.69 -1.48
C LYS A 68 12.57 -5.41 -2.34
N LYS A 69 12.53 -6.75 -2.39
CA LYS A 69 13.42 -7.57 -3.21
C LYS A 69 13.22 -7.30 -4.69
N ARG A 70 11.97 -7.21 -5.16
CA ARG A 70 11.65 -6.94 -6.57
C ARG A 70 12.19 -5.58 -7.02
N ILE A 71 11.99 -4.53 -6.23
CA ILE A 71 12.35 -3.17 -6.65
C ILE A 71 13.85 -2.87 -6.60
N VAL A 72 14.68 -3.74 -6.01
CA VAL A 72 16.14 -3.55 -5.99
C VAL A 72 16.70 -3.40 -7.39
N ASP A 73 16.20 -4.16 -8.36
CA ASP A 73 16.67 -4.16 -9.74
C ASP A 73 15.99 -3.10 -10.63
N ASN A 74 14.95 -2.43 -10.12
CA ASN A 74 14.27 -1.36 -10.86
C ASN A 74 15.14 -0.11 -10.99
N PRO A 75 14.98 0.66 -12.08
CA PRO A 75 15.59 1.98 -12.20
C PRO A 75 15.07 2.95 -11.12
N GLU A 76 15.76 4.08 -10.94
CA GLU A 76 15.36 5.14 -9.98
C GLU A 76 13.92 5.63 -10.17
N LYS A 77 13.43 5.59 -11.42
CA LYS A 77 12.05 5.86 -11.78
C LYS A 77 11.59 4.86 -12.83
N TRP A 78 10.38 4.34 -12.68
CA TRP A 78 9.74 3.50 -13.68
C TRP A 78 8.26 3.87 -13.78
N ASP A 79 7.66 3.51 -14.90
CA ASP A 79 6.24 3.73 -15.14
C ASP A 79 5.49 2.43 -14.82
N GLU A 80 4.57 2.48 -13.86
CA GLU A 80 3.62 1.41 -13.57
C GLU A 80 2.34 1.62 -14.38
N PHE A 81 1.79 0.52 -14.88
CA PHE A 81 0.49 0.54 -15.54
C PHE A 81 -0.61 0.75 -14.51
N LEU A 82 -1.46 1.75 -14.74
CA LEU A 82 -2.58 2.09 -13.88
C LEU A 82 -3.90 1.50 -14.43
N ALA A 83 -4.24 1.89 -15.65
CA ALA A 83 -5.52 1.51 -16.28
C ALA A 83 -5.48 1.77 -17.78
N THR A 84 -6.45 1.24 -18.51
CA THR A 84 -6.74 1.66 -19.88
C THR A 84 -7.95 2.58 -19.89
N GLU A 85 -7.77 3.84 -20.24
CA GLU A 85 -8.83 4.82 -20.48
C GLU A 85 -9.49 4.53 -21.84
N LEU A 86 -10.82 4.42 -21.89
CA LEU A 86 -11.54 3.94 -23.08
C LEU A 86 -12.26 5.05 -23.89
N ASP A 87 -12.36 6.27 -23.35
CA ASP A 87 -13.11 7.40 -23.94
C ASP A 87 -12.34 8.71 -23.68
N PRO A 88 -12.01 9.53 -24.69
CA PRO A 88 -12.40 9.46 -26.12
C PRO A 88 -11.54 8.56 -27.01
N ASP A 89 -10.36 8.14 -26.56
CA ASP A 89 -9.46 7.25 -27.28
C ASP A 89 -8.88 6.21 -26.33
N THR A 90 -8.73 4.96 -26.78
CA THR A 90 -8.09 3.91 -25.97
C THR A 90 -6.64 4.29 -25.68
N LYS A 91 -6.34 4.57 -24.41
CA LYS A 91 -5.02 4.97 -23.98
C LYS A 91 -4.65 4.29 -22.67
N ASP A 92 -3.49 3.67 -22.65
CA ASP A 92 -2.90 3.17 -21.42
C ASP A 92 -2.39 4.34 -20.58
N VAL A 93 -2.90 4.39 -19.35
CA VAL A 93 -2.50 5.35 -18.33
C VAL A 93 -1.40 4.69 -17.51
N PHE A 94 -0.25 5.36 -17.49
CA PHE A 94 0.88 4.98 -16.67
C PHE A 94 1.14 6.03 -15.63
N VAL A 95 1.78 5.61 -14.56
CA VAL A 95 2.20 6.50 -13.50
C VAL A 95 3.62 6.23 -13.08
N THR A 96 4.39 7.31 -12.91
CA THR A 96 5.81 7.20 -12.58
C THR A 96 6.00 6.97 -11.09
N VAL A 97 6.54 5.82 -10.74
CA VAL A 97 6.99 5.50 -9.38
C VAL A 97 8.42 6.00 -9.20
N ASN A 98 8.67 6.66 -8.06
CA ASN A 98 10.02 6.98 -7.61
C ASN A 98 10.50 5.90 -6.64
N LYS A 99 11.65 5.28 -6.93
CA LYS A 99 12.23 4.21 -6.13
C LYS A 99 12.43 4.60 -4.68
N ALA A 100 12.99 5.78 -4.43
CA ALA A 100 13.27 6.24 -3.07
C ALA A 100 11.97 6.46 -2.27
N ASP A 101 10.96 7.04 -2.91
CA ASP A 101 9.67 7.32 -2.25
C ASP A 101 8.91 6.02 -1.97
N PHE A 102 8.95 5.05 -2.89
CA PHE A 102 8.36 3.73 -2.71
C PHE A 102 9.08 2.90 -1.63
N ILE A 103 10.42 2.94 -1.58
CA ILE A 103 11.18 2.29 -0.49
C ILE A 103 10.82 2.91 0.85
N SER A 104 10.76 4.25 0.94
CA SER A 104 10.37 4.95 2.17
C SER A 104 8.97 4.54 2.64
N PHE A 105 8.04 4.38 1.71
CA PHE A 105 6.71 3.83 2.00
C PHE A 105 6.78 2.39 2.54
N LEU A 106 7.52 1.49 1.88
CA LEU A 106 7.68 0.11 2.35
C LEU A 106 8.36 0.01 3.72
N ASP A 107 9.33 0.89 4.01
CA ASP A 107 9.97 0.99 5.33
C ASP A 107 8.97 1.45 6.39
N HIS A 108 8.13 2.44 6.08
CA HIS A 108 7.10 2.90 7.01
C HIS A 108 6.08 1.78 7.26
N PHE A 109 5.60 1.15 6.20
CA PHE A 109 4.64 0.07 6.29
C PHE A 109 5.20 -1.10 7.12
N GLU A 110 6.47 -1.46 6.92
CA GLU A 110 7.15 -2.48 7.74
C GLU A 110 7.16 -2.12 9.23
N ARG A 111 7.41 -0.86 9.59
CA ARG A 111 7.41 -0.42 10.99
C ARG A 111 6.04 -0.58 11.63
N MET A 112 4.97 -0.19 10.92
CA MET A 112 3.61 -0.34 11.44
C MET A 112 3.25 -1.81 11.67
N ILE A 113 3.60 -2.71 10.74
CA ILE A 113 3.34 -4.14 10.94
C ILE A 113 4.10 -4.67 12.16
N LYS A 114 5.36 -4.25 12.35
CA LYS A 114 6.14 -4.62 13.54
C LYS A 114 5.51 -4.11 14.82
N GLU A 115 5.06 -2.86 14.86
CA GLU A 115 4.36 -2.32 16.03
C GLU A 115 3.08 -3.12 16.33
N ALA A 116 2.28 -3.43 15.32
CA ALA A 116 1.08 -4.24 15.48
C ALA A 116 1.40 -5.65 16.02
N GLN A 117 2.49 -6.27 15.56
CA GLN A 117 2.97 -7.55 16.07
C GLN A 117 3.41 -7.45 17.54
N GLU A 118 4.18 -6.42 17.90
CA GLU A 118 4.67 -6.21 19.27
C GLU A 118 3.54 -5.90 20.26
N THR A 119 2.51 -5.22 19.80
CA THR A 119 1.35 -4.80 20.62
C THR A 119 0.17 -5.77 20.56
N GLY A 120 0.24 -6.80 19.71
CA GLY A 120 -0.85 -7.78 19.52
C GLY A 120 -2.12 -7.17 18.92
N LYS A 121 -1.98 -6.09 18.16
CA LYS A 121 -3.07 -5.35 17.52
C LYS A 121 -3.32 -5.81 16.09
N ASN A 122 -4.49 -5.50 15.56
CA ASN A 122 -4.84 -5.77 14.17
C ASN A 122 -4.32 -4.66 13.26
N VAL A 123 -4.10 -4.99 11.99
CA VAL A 123 -3.84 -4.01 10.93
C VAL A 123 -5.07 -3.92 10.03
N VAL A 124 -5.58 -2.72 9.83
CA VAL A 124 -6.76 -2.44 9.01
C VAL A 124 -6.36 -1.62 7.82
N PHE A 125 -6.65 -2.12 6.63
CA PHE A 125 -6.71 -1.35 5.40
C PHE A 125 -8.11 -0.82 5.28
N LYS A 126 -8.26 0.49 5.34
CA LYS A 126 -9.53 1.19 5.30
C LYS A 126 -9.65 1.91 3.97
N SER A 127 -10.77 1.69 3.30
CA SER A 127 -11.15 2.43 2.10
C SER A 127 -11.57 3.84 2.50
N ASP A 128 -10.88 4.87 1.98
CA ASP A 128 -11.25 6.26 2.27
C ASP A 128 -12.20 6.77 1.19
N ASN A 129 -13.50 6.56 1.37
CA ASN A 129 -14.62 7.16 0.62
C ASN A 129 -14.62 6.87 -0.92
N PRO A 130 -15.76 6.53 -1.57
CA PRO A 130 -15.78 6.18 -3.01
C PRO A 130 -15.38 7.29 -4.00
N LEU A 131 -14.96 8.45 -3.50
CA LEU A 131 -14.60 9.66 -4.26
C LEU A 131 -13.15 10.09 -4.05
N SER A 132 -12.41 9.46 -3.13
CA SER A 132 -10.98 9.68 -2.92
C SER A 132 -10.23 8.39 -3.23
N SER A 133 -9.31 8.51 -4.19
CA SER A 133 -8.41 7.45 -4.66
C SER A 133 -7.32 7.09 -3.64
N GLY A 134 -7.71 6.79 -2.39
CA GLY A 134 -6.79 6.60 -1.27
C GLY A 134 -7.18 5.45 -0.35
N MET A 135 -6.17 4.85 0.25
CA MET A 135 -6.31 3.79 1.25
C MET A 135 -5.54 4.20 2.50
N GLU A 136 -6.16 3.99 3.66
CA GLU A 136 -5.52 4.24 4.96
C GLU A 136 -5.17 2.90 5.62
N ILE A 137 -3.99 2.80 6.21
CA ILE A 137 -3.58 1.66 7.02
C ILE A 137 -3.58 2.11 8.49
N HIS A 138 -4.22 1.33 9.36
CA HIS A 138 -4.33 1.61 10.79
C HIS A 138 -3.92 0.41 11.63
N ILE A 139 -3.44 0.69 12.84
CA ILE A 139 -3.29 -0.32 13.89
C ILE A 139 -4.43 -0.15 14.90
N ILE A 140 -5.24 -1.19 15.14
CA ILE A 140 -6.37 -1.17 16.10
C ILE A 140 -6.27 -2.23 17.19
#